data_AF-A0A4Y2DJ48-F1
#
_entry.id   AF-A0A4Y2DJ48-F1
#
_cell.length_a   1.000
_cell.length_b   1.000
_cell.length_c   1.000
_cell.angle_alpha   90.00
_cell.angle_beta   90.00
_cell.angle_gamma   90.00
#
_symmetry.space_group_name_H-M   'P 1'
#
loop_
_entity.id
_entity.type
_entity.pdbx_description
1 polymer ?
#
loop_
_entity_poly.entity_id
_entity_poly.type
_entity_poly.pdbx_seq_one_letter_code
_entity_poly.pdbx_strand_id
1 'polypeptide(L)'
;MASVLTDIVSRSSSVDVREIDKQAKNPWRWEWLEKQAEGRYLREIIRKLNKCGACYCIVCRKELAYESRRFVEFTDHVKSSKHKSFLQTRKEHFALPVAPDLLELVKEMSKDRKALNRITMHRNAASYKTRFGIFKTVKEALFEDLQKEFFSLRT
;
A
#
# COMPACT_ATOMS: atom_id res chain seq x y z
N MET A 1 -13.08 -8.96 -6.91
CA MET A 1 -11.88 -8.11 -7.02
C MET A 1 -10.61 -8.95 -6.80
N ALA A 2 -10.39 -9.93 -7.67
CA ALA A 2 -9.25 -10.85 -7.59
C ALA A 2 -8.69 -11.00 -9.01
N SER A 3 -7.62 -10.28 -9.34
CA SER A 3 -6.81 -10.56 -10.55
C SER A 3 -5.54 -9.70 -10.64
N VAL A 4 -5.52 -8.48 -10.08
CA VAL A 4 -4.38 -7.57 -10.33
C VAL A 4 -3.07 -8.01 -9.65
N LEU A 5 -3.12 -8.78 -8.55
CA LEU A 5 -1.90 -9.21 -7.84
C LEU A 5 -1.16 -10.37 -8.54
N THR A 6 -1.87 -11.21 -9.31
CA THR A 6 -1.25 -12.35 -10.02
C THR A 6 -0.46 -11.91 -11.24
N ASP A 7 -0.74 -10.71 -11.75
CA ASP A 7 -0.08 -10.16 -12.94
C ASP A 7 1.14 -9.30 -12.60
N ILE A 8 1.45 -9.09 -11.31
CA ILE A 8 2.60 -8.29 -10.90
C ILE A 8 3.88 -9.11 -11.03
N VAL A 9 4.78 -8.65 -11.90
CA VAL A 9 6.10 -9.26 -12.10
C VAL A 9 7.07 -8.66 -11.10
N SER A 10 7.76 -9.51 -10.36
CA SER A 10 8.82 -9.11 -9.43
C SER A 10 10.20 -9.25 -10.08
N ARG A 11 11.18 -8.48 -9.58
CA ARG A 11 12.58 -8.53 -10.07
C ARG A 11 13.24 -9.90 -9.86
N SER A 12 12.75 -10.69 -8.91
CA SER A 12 13.23 -12.04 -8.60
C SER A 12 12.40 -13.16 -9.24
N SER A 13 11.39 -12.82 -10.05
CA SER A 13 10.59 -13.83 -10.75
C SER A 13 11.40 -14.46 -11.89
N SER A 14 11.09 -15.71 -12.22
CA SER A 14 11.69 -16.44 -13.34
C SER A 14 11.21 -15.94 -14.72
N VAL A 15 10.35 -14.93 -14.76
CA VAL A 15 9.75 -14.40 -15.98
C VAL A 15 10.68 -13.37 -16.59
N ASP A 16 11.12 -13.61 -17.83
CA ASP A 16 11.95 -12.65 -18.55
C ASP A 16 11.12 -11.46 -19.01
N VAL A 17 11.39 -10.30 -18.40
CA VAL A 17 10.74 -9.04 -18.74
C VAL A 17 11.01 -8.60 -20.18
N ARG A 18 12.16 -9.01 -20.75
CA ARG A 18 12.49 -8.70 -22.15
C ARG A 18 11.55 -9.42 -23.12
N GLU A 19 11.12 -10.64 -22.79
CA GLU A 19 10.12 -11.36 -23.58
C GLU A 19 8.72 -10.74 -23.43
N ILE A 20 8.35 -10.29 -22.21
CA ILE A 20 7.08 -9.58 -21.99
C ILE A 20 6.98 -8.31 -22.85
N ASP A 21 8.07 -7.54 -22.90
CA ASP A 21 8.12 -6.25 -23.59
C ASP A 21 8.74 -6.35 -25.00
N LYS A 22 8.77 -7.53 -25.59
CA LYS A 22 9.40 -7.76 -26.91
C LYS A 22 8.82 -6.89 -28.03
N GLN A 23 7.53 -6.58 -27.93
CA GLN A 23 6.81 -5.71 -28.87
C GLN A 23 6.74 -4.26 -28.41
N ALA A 24 7.23 -3.94 -27.20
CA ALA A 24 7.22 -2.59 -26.70
C ALA A 24 8.30 -1.76 -27.39
N LYS A 25 7.93 -0.57 -27.85
CA LYS A 25 8.88 0.41 -28.41
C LYS A 25 10.02 0.74 -27.44
N ASN A 26 9.77 0.62 -26.14
CA ASN A 26 10.76 0.85 -25.11
C ASN A 26 10.60 -0.16 -23.96
N PRO A 27 11.48 -1.19 -23.88
CA PRO A 27 11.40 -2.22 -22.87
C PRO A 27 11.57 -1.70 -21.44
N TRP A 28 10.95 -2.38 -20.48
CA TRP A 28 11.05 -2.05 -19.07
C TRP A 28 12.48 -2.10 -18.54
N ARG A 29 12.82 -1.13 -17.69
CA ARG A 29 14.09 -1.09 -16.95
C ARG A 29 13.82 -0.99 -15.46
N TRP A 30 14.32 -1.96 -14.70
CA TRP A 30 14.19 -1.98 -13.24
C TRP A 30 14.83 -0.76 -12.56
N GLU A 31 15.89 -0.20 -13.16
CA GLU A 31 16.56 1.04 -12.73
C GLU A 31 15.59 2.23 -12.61
N TRP A 32 14.49 2.24 -13.36
CA TRP A 32 13.49 3.30 -13.25
C TRP A 32 12.84 3.34 -11.86
N LEU A 33 12.70 2.19 -11.19
CA LEU A 33 12.10 2.12 -9.86
C LEU A 33 13.00 2.68 -8.75
N GLU A 34 14.30 2.80 -9.01
CA GLU A 34 15.30 3.33 -8.07
C GLU A 34 15.30 4.87 -8.07
N LYS A 35 14.69 5.50 -9.08
CA LYS A 35 14.55 6.95 -9.16
C LYS A 35 13.43 7.46 -8.26
N GLN A 36 13.59 8.72 -7.85
CA GLN A 36 12.58 9.43 -7.05
C GLN A 36 11.77 10.41 -7.90
N ALA A 37 10.50 10.56 -7.55
CA ALA A 37 9.63 11.62 -8.00
C ALA A 37 8.88 12.18 -6.78
N GLU A 38 8.90 13.50 -6.59
CA GLU A 38 8.24 14.18 -5.45
C GLU A 38 8.68 13.62 -4.08
N GLY A 39 9.97 13.30 -3.94
CA GLY A 39 10.56 12.76 -2.70
C GLY A 39 10.20 11.31 -2.36
N ARG A 40 9.51 10.58 -3.27
CA ARG A 40 9.21 9.16 -3.12
C ARG A 40 9.85 8.32 -4.19
N TYR A 41 10.27 7.13 -3.82
CA TYR A 41 10.80 6.17 -4.79
C TYR A 41 9.69 5.55 -5.62
N LEU A 42 9.91 5.43 -6.93
CA LEU A 42 8.93 4.81 -7.81
C LEU A 42 8.66 3.34 -7.46
N ARG A 43 9.62 2.63 -6.86
CA ARG A 43 9.39 1.27 -6.30
C ARG A 43 8.28 1.21 -5.25
N GLU A 44 7.87 2.32 -4.66
CA GLU A 44 6.78 2.32 -3.65
C GLU A 44 5.42 2.51 -4.32
N ILE A 45 5.40 2.99 -5.56
CA ILE A 45 4.20 3.46 -6.25
C ILE A 45 3.86 2.53 -7.42
N ILE A 46 4.85 2.12 -8.20
CA ILE A 46 4.69 1.46 -9.50
C ILE A 46 5.12 -0.01 -9.42
N ARG A 47 4.37 -0.87 -10.11
CA ARG A 47 4.63 -2.31 -10.28
C ARG A 47 4.64 -2.66 -11.76
N LYS A 48 5.57 -3.52 -12.18
CA LYS A 48 5.55 -4.07 -13.56
C LYS A 48 4.42 -5.09 -13.66
N LEU A 49 3.63 -5.00 -14.72
CA LEU A 49 2.63 -6.00 -15.07
C LEU A 49 3.18 -7.00 -16.08
N ASN A 50 2.63 -8.22 -16.08
CA ASN A 50 2.85 -9.26 -17.08
C ASN A 50 2.07 -8.95 -18.38
N LYS A 51 2.24 -7.71 -18.85
CA LYS A 51 1.63 -7.18 -20.05
C LYS A 51 2.63 -6.23 -20.70
N CYS A 52 2.79 -6.37 -22.01
CA CYS A 52 3.68 -5.55 -22.82
C CYS A 52 3.39 -4.05 -22.59
N GLY A 53 4.42 -3.27 -22.29
CA GLY A 53 4.30 -1.80 -22.23
C GLY A 53 3.44 -1.23 -21.11
N ALA A 54 2.96 -2.07 -20.18
CA ALA A 54 2.04 -1.69 -19.12
C ALA A 54 2.64 -1.86 -17.71
N CYS A 55 2.30 -0.93 -16.83
CA CYS A 55 2.61 -0.99 -15.40
C CYS A 55 1.39 -0.61 -14.57
N TYR A 56 1.43 -0.91 -13.27
CA TYR A 56 0.34 -0.65 -12.35
C TYR A 56 0.77 0.34 -11.27
N CYS A 57 -0.06 1.36 -11.05
CA CYS A 57 0.09 2.27 -9.94
C CYS A 57 -0.78 1.82 -8.76
N ILE A 58 -0.15 1.52 -7.62
CA ILE A 58 -0.83 1.06 -6.40
C ILE A 58 -1.66 2.18 -5.76
N VAL A 59 -1.22 3.43 -5.93
CA VAL A 59 -1.89 4.60 -5.35
C VAL A 59 -3.20 4.89 -6.10
N CYS A 60 -3.14 4.95 -7.43
CA CYS A 60 -4.31 5.25 -8.27
C CYS A 60 -5.15 4.02 -8.59
N ARG A 61 -4.67 2.82 -8.24
CA ARG A 61 -5.26 1.52 -8.62
C ARG A 61 -5.54 1.42 -10.12
N LYS A 62 -4.60 1.91 -10.93
CA LYS A 62 -4.78 2.05 -12.38
C LYS A 62 -3.57 1.52 -13.14
N GLU A 63 -3.85 0.87 -14.26
CA GLU A 63 -2.87 0.51 -15.27
C GLU A 63 -2.45 1.73 -16.10
N LEU A 64 -1.14 1.87 -16.30
CA LEU A 64 -0.49 2.94 -17.03
C LEU A 64 0.33 2.32 -18.16
N ALA A 65 0.18 2.86 -19.38
CA ALA A 65 1.07 2.55 -20.49
C ALA A 65 2.32 3.44 -20.43
N TYR A 66 3.50 2.87 -20.69
CA TYR A 66 4.78 3.61 -20.74
C TYR A 66 5.50 3.54 -22.11
N GLU A 67 4.78 3.08 -23.13
CA GLU A 67 5.31 2.78 -24.46
C GLU A 67 5.83 4.02 -25.20
N SER A 68 5.31 5.20 -24.87
CA SER A 68 5.45 6.40 -25.70
C SER A 68 6.54 7.38 -25.24
N ARG A 69 6.73 7.61 -23.93
CA ARG A 69 7.67 8.67 -23.45
C ARG A 69 8.59 8.24 -22.30
N ARG A 70 8.84 6.93 -22.15
CA ARG A 70 9.82 6.38 -21.21
C ARG A 70 9.50 6.83 -19.76
N PHE A 71 10.53 7.10 -18.97
CA PHE A 71 10.44 7.54 -17.58
C PHE A 71 9.58 8.79 -17.33
N VAL A 72 9.40 9.66 -18.33
CA VAL A 72 8.64 10.92 -18.19
C VAL A 72 7.17 10.64 -17.86
N GLU A 73 6.61 9.55 -18.37
CA GLU A 73 5.20 9.19 -18.12
C GLU A 73 4.96 8.84 -16.65
N PHE A 74 5.96 8.27 -15.98
CA PHE A 74 5.89 7.99 -14.55
C PHE A 74 5.95 9.28 -13.74
N THR A 75 6.85 10.20 -14.10
CA THR A 75 6.98 11.47 -13.38
C THR A 75 5.74 12.34 -13.55
N ASP A 76 5.17 12.40 -14.75
CA ASP A 76 3.96 13.17 -15.04
C ASP A 76 2.75 12.55 -14.32
N HIS A 77 2.66 11.22 -14.29
CA HIS A 77 1.64 10.53 -13.52
C HIS A 77 1.72 10.87 -12.02
N VAL A 78 2.91 10.76 -11.41
CA VAL A 78 3.11 11.06 -9.98
C VAL A 78 2.83 12.54 -9.67
N LYS A 79 3.20 13.44 -10.59
CA LYS A 79 2.92 14.88 -10.47
C LYS A 79 1.45 15.25 -10.69
N SER A 80 0.66 14.37 -11.31
CA SER A 80 -0.74 14.66 -11.64
C SER A 80 -1.57 14.98 -10.39
N SER A 81 -2.46 15.97 -10.52
CA SER A 81 -3.36 16.37 -9.42
C SER A 81 -4.20 15.19 -8.90
N LYS A 82 -4.65 14.31 -9.79
CA LYS A 82 -5.38 13.08 -9.42
C LYS A 82 -4.54 12.15 -8.55
N HIS A 83 -3.26 11.94 -8.88
CA HIS A 83 -2.40 11.11 -8.07
C HIS A 83 -2.19 11.71 -6.67
N LYS A 84 -1.98 13.03 -6.61
CA LYS A 84 -1.81 13.76 -5.34
C LYS A 84 -3.06 13.69 -4.45
N SER A 85 -4.26 13.82 -5.03
CA SER A 85 -5.51 13.68 -4.26
C SER A 85 -5.68 12.27 -3.72
N PHE A 86 -5.43 11.22 -4.52
CA PHE A 86 -5.48 9.83 -4.04
C PHE A 86 -4.43 9.56 -2.95
N LEU A 87 -3.22 10.13 -3.05
CA LEU A 87 -2.23 10.06 -1.99
C LEU A 87 -2.72 10.71 -0.70
N GLN A 88 -3.35 11.88 -0.80
CA GLN A 88 -3.86 12.62 0.35
C GLN A 88 -4.99 11.86 1.04
N THR A 89 -6.00 11.42 0.28
CA THR A 89 -7.08 10.55 0.78
C THR A 89 -6.51 9.29 1.42
N ARG A 90 -5.50 8.66 0.82
CA ARG A 90 -4.87 7.48 1.42
C ARG A 90 -4.19 7.83 2.75
N LYS A 91 -3.52 8.97 2.89
CA LYS A 91 -2.97 9.38 4.20
C LYS A 91 -4.06 9.57 5.25
N GLU A 92 -5.17 10.21 4.87
CA GLU A 92 -6.30 10.48 5.75
C GLU A 92 -7.02 9.20 6.16
N HIS A 93 -7.28 8.28 5.23
CA HIS A 93 -7.94 7.00 5.53
C HIS A 93 -7.06 5.99 6.27
N PHE A 94 -5.73 6.08 6.17
CA PHE A 94 -4.81 5.27 6.98
C PHE A 94 -4.47 5.93 8.32
N ALA A 95 -4.85 7.19 8.53
CA ALA A 95 -4.86 7.80 9.84
C ALA A 95 -6.09 7.27 10.60
N LEU A 96 -6.00 6.02 11.09
CA LEU A 96 -6.82 5.64 12.23
C LEU A 96 -6.58 6.73 13.29
N PRO A 97 -7.63 7.30 13.91
CA PRO A 97 -7.46 8.38 14.90
C PRO A 97 -6.46 8.03 16.00
N VAL A 98 -6.32 6.72 16.28
CA VAL A 98 -5.46 6.14 17.31
C VAL A 98 -4.02 5.88 16.83
N ALA A 99 -3.73 5.95 15.53
CA ALA A 99 -2.39 5.65 14.99
C ALA A 99 -1.28 6.63 15.44
N PRO A 100 -1.51 7.96 15.51
CA PRO A 100 -0.53 8.89 16.08
C PRO A 100 -0.27 8.59 17.56
N ASP A 101 -1.32 8.40 18.35
CA ASP A 101 -1.24 8.12 19.78
C ASP A 101 -0.53 6.79 20.06
N LEU A 102 -0.81 5.75 19.26
CA LEU A 102 -0.09 4.48 19.34
C LEU A 102 1.39 4.62 18.97
N LEU A 103 1.70 5.42 17.95
CA LEU A 103 3.08 5.66 17.54
C LEU A 103 3.86 6.41 18.63
N GLU A 104 3.23 7.39 19.27
CA GLU A 104 3.80 8.12 20.40
C GLU A 104 4.00 7.19 21.61
N LEU A 105 2.97 6.40 21.96
CA LEU A 105 3.07 5.40 23.03
C LEU A 105 4.21 4.41 22.78
N VAL A 106 4.36 3.90 21.55
CA VAL A 106 5.44 2.97 21.19
C VAL A 106 6.81 3.66 21.30
N LYS A 107 6.93 4.93 20.91
CA LYS A 107 8.17 5.70 21.07
C LYS A 107 8.52 5.89 22.54
N GLU A 108 7.57 6.25 23.39
CA GLU A 108 7.79 6.39 24.83
C GLU A 108 8.15 5.04 25.48
N MET A 109 7.43 3.97 25.13
CA MET A 109 7.76 2.61 25.60
C MET A 109 9.16 2.17 25.16
N SER A 110 9.63 2.58 23.99
CA SER A 110 10.97 2.26 23.49
C SER A 110 12.11 2.87 24.32
N LYS A 111 11.85 3.95 25.06
CA LYS A 111 12.84 4.59 25.94
C LYS A 111 13.10 3.77 27.20
N ASP A 112 12.11 3.03 27.70
CA ASP A 112 12.27 2.16 28.87
C ASP A 112 12.54 0.71 28.48
N ARG A 113 13.80 0.44 28.16
CA ARG A 113 14.28 -0.89 27.81
C ARG A 113 14.13 -1.91 28.96
N LYS A 114 14.13 -1.47 30.23
CA LYS A 114 13.97 -2.36 31.39
C LYS A 114 12.52 -2.83 31.51
N ALA A 115 11.56 -1.93 31.32
CA ALA A 115 10.15 -2.29 31.28
C ALA A 115 9.86 -3.22 30.10
N LEU A 116 10.35 -2.90 28.90
CA LEU A 116 10.18 -3.73 27.70
C LEU A 116 10.67 -5.17 27.89
N ASN A 117 11.86 -5.36 28.49
CA ASN A 117 12.41 -6.69 28.74
C ASN A 117 11.57 -7.54 29.71
N ARG A 118 10.69 -6.91 30.50
CA ARG A 118 9.76 -7.59 31.42
C ARG A 118 8.40 -7.87 30.78
N ILE A 119 8.08 -7.24 29.65
CA ILE A 119 6.84 -7.50 28.92
C ILE A 119 6.94 -8.90 28.30
N THR A 120 6.30 -9.86 28.95
CA THR A 120 6.13 -11.23 28.47
C THR A 120 4.69 -11.42 28.04
N MET A 121 4.48 -11.68 26.75
CA MET A 121 3.16 -12.00 26.22
C MET A 121 3.08 -13.50 26.00
N HIS A 122 2.09 -14.15 26.62
CA HIS A 122 1.86 -15.58 26.39
C HIS A 122 1.60 -15.82 24.90
N ARG A 123 2.09 -16.94 24.35
CA ARG A 123 2.06 -17.25 22.90
C ARG A 123 0.67 -17.09 22.26
N ASN A 124 -0.37 -17.35 23.04
CA ASN A 124 -1.77 -17.27 22.61
C ASN A 124 -2.46 -15.95 22.99
N ALA A 125 -1.88 -15.16 23.89
CA ALA A 125 -2.49 -13.93 24.39
C ALA A 125 -2.55 -12.84 23.31
N ALA A 126 -1.52 -12.73 22.45
CA ALA A 126 -1.54 -11.80 21.32
C ALA A 126 -2.67 -12.12 20.35
N SER A 127 -2.79 -13.40 19.95
CA SER A 127 -3.82 -13.87 19.03
C SER A 127 -5.23 -13.72 19.61
N TYR A 128 -5.40 -14.05 20.89
CA TYR A 128 -6.67 -13.91 21.58
C TYR A 128 -7.09 -12.43 21.71
N LYS A 129 -6.20 -11.55 22.17
CA LYS A 129 -6.48 -10.12 22.31
C LYS A 129 -6.77 -9.44 20.98
N THR A 130 -6.09 -9.83 19.90
CA THR A 130 -6.37 -9.32 18.56
C THR A 130 -7.71 -9.82 18.02
N ARG A 131 -8.02 -11.13 18.13
CA ARG A 131 -9.27 -11.70 17.60
C ARG A 131 -10.52 -11.35 18.40
N PHE A 132 -10.46 -11.44 19.73
CA PHE A 132 -11.64 -11.35 20.59
C PHE A 132 -11.73 -10.04 21.38
N GLY A 133 -10.62 -9.32 21.54
CA GLY A 133 -10.60 -8.00 22.15
C GLY A 133 -10.72 -6.92 21.08
N ILE A 134 -9.57 -6.55 20.51
CA ILE A 134 -9.43 -5.40 19.61
C ILE A 134 -10.33 -5.54 18.38
N PHE A 135 -10.30 -6.68 17.69
CA PHE A 135 -11.13 -6.88 16.51
C PHE A 135 -12.63 -6.83 16.82
N LYS A 136 -13.04 -7.34 17.99
CA LYS A 136 -14.44 -7.26 18.43
C LYS A 136 -14.85 -5.80 18.63
N THR A 137 -14.08 -5.03 19.40
CA THR A 137 -14.37 -3.62 19.67
C THR A 137 -14.34 -2.76 18.40
N VAL A 138 -13.35 -2.97 17.52
CA VAL A 138 -13.28 -2.25 16.23
C VAL A 138 -14.46 -2.61 15.33
N LYS A 139 -14.86 -3.89 15.29
CA LYS A 139 -16.01 -4.34 14.51
C LYS A 139 -17.31 -3.73 15.03
N GLU A 140 -17.51 -3.70 16.35
CA GLU A 140 -18.69 -3.13 16.99
C GLU A 140 -18.79 -1.62 16.75
N ALA A 141 -17.71 -0.87 17.01
CA ALA A 141 -17.67 0.57 16.76
C ALA A 141 -17.90 0.92 15.28
N LEU A 142 -17.25 0.20 14.36
CA LEU A 142 -17.46 0.39 12.92
C LEU A 142 -18.91 0.09 12.51
N PHE A 143 -19.54 -0.93 13.12
CA PHE A 143 -20.92 -1.30 12.83
C PHE A 143 -21.91 -0.22 13.34
N GLU A 144 -21.68 0.31 14.54
CA GLU A 144 -22.47 1.43 15.09
C GLU A 144 -22.35 2.68 14.22
N ASP A 145 -21.14 3.04 13.80
CA ASP A 145 -20.90 4.19 12.92
C ASP A 145 -21.61 4.02 11.56
N LEU A 146 -21.53 2.82 10.97
CA LEU A 146 -22.19 2.51 9.70
C LEU A 146 -23.72 2.50 9.79
N GLN A 147 -24.28 2.05 10.92
CA GLN A 147 -25.73 2.13 11.16
C GLN A 147 -26.20 3.58 11.31
N LYS A 148 -25.36 4.44 11.88
CA LYS A 148 -25.67 5.86 12.10
C LYS A 148 -25.56 6.69 10.82
N GLU A 149 -24.58 6.37 9.96
CA GLU A 149 -24.28 7.07 8.70
C GLU A 149 -24.97 6.43 7.47
N PHE A 150 -26.30 6.30 7.51
CA PHE A 150 -27.16 5.99 6.33
C PHE A 150 -27.26 4.53 5.83
N PHE A 151 -26.63 3.53 6.46
CA PHE A 151 -26.83 2.13 6.06
C PHE A 151 -27.77 1.38 7.01
N SER A 152 -28.94 0.97 6.51
CA SER A 152 -29.77 -0.05 7.17
C SER A 152 -29.04 -1.41 7.04
N LEU A 153 -28.12 -1.68 7.95
CA LEU A 153 -27.56 -3.02 8.13
C LEU A 153 -28.62 -3.87 8.85
N ARG A 154 -29.50 -4.48 8.06
CA ARG A 154 -30.47 -5.48 8.55
C ARG A 154 -29.68 -6.72 8.99
N THR A 155 -29.71 -7.00 10.29
CA THR A 155 -29.24 -8.24 10.92
C THR A 155 -30.07 -9.44 10.49
#